data_AF-A0A2S6AQT0-F1
#
_entry.id   AF-A0A2S6AQT0-F1
#
_cell.length_a   1.000
_cell.length_b   1.000
_cell.length_c   1.000
_cell.angle_alpha   90.00
_cell.angle_beta   90.00
_cell.angle_gamma   90.00
#
_symmetry.space_group_name_H-M   'P 1'
#
loop_
_entity.id
_entity.type
_entity.pdbx_description
1 polymer ?
#
loop_
_entity_poly.entity_id
_entity_poly.type
_entity_poly.pdbx_seq_one_letter_code
_entity_poly.pdbx_strand_id
1 'polypeptide(L)'
;MHPATAVVADIVAAITPLDPLEQEHIEQTLSWLAGTDDIFRREPPVTPPQHLVSYVVVVEVRACVPRGGGQQRVRSHTATNIAATRQVVHPVSGPMPHSA
;
A
#
# COMPACT_ATOMS: atom_id res chain seq x y z
N MET A 1 16.46 11.57 -2.02
CA MET A 1 15.08 11.27 -1.67
C MET A 1 14.22 12.50 -1.88
N HIS A 2 13.22 12.40 -2.76
CA HIS A 2 12.22 13.42 -3.05
C HIS A 2 11.30 13.63 -1.82
N PRO A 3 10.77 14.84 -1.56
CA PRO A 3 9.97 15.12 -0.36
C PRO A 3 8.78 14.18 -0.16
N ALA A 4 8.10 13.82 -1.25
CA ALA A 4 6.98 12.87 -1.19
C ALA A 4 7.42 11.47 -0.76
N THR A 5 8.53 10.96 -1.31
CA THR A 5 9.11 9.67 -0.94
C THR A 5 9.52 9.64 0.53
N ALA A 6 10.09 10.75 1.03
CA ALA A 6 10.46 10.89 2.44
C ALA A 6 9.27 10.75 3.37
N VAL A 7 8.18 11.47 3.08
CA VAL A 7 6.95 11.41 3.88
C VAL A 7 6.35 10.00 3.88
N VAL A 8 6.36 9.32 2.74
CA VAL A 8 5.85 7.94 2.65
C VAL A 8 6.75 6.98 3.45
N ALA A 9 8.07 7.12 3.38
CA ALA A 9 8.99 6.33 4.18
C ALA A 9 8.76 6.52 5.68
N ASP A 10 8.53 7.75 6.13
CA ASP A 10 8.22 8.06 7.53
C ASP A 10 6.90 7.41 7.98
N ILE A 11 5.87 7.43 7.12
CA ILE A 11 4.58 6.76 7.42
C ILE A 11 4.77 5.24 7.53
N VAL A 12 5.51 4.62 6.60
CA VAL A 12 5.78 3.18 6.60
C VAL A 12 6.60 2.77 7.82
N ALA A 13 7.61 3.54 8.20
CA ALA A 13 8.44 3.28 9.37
C ALA A 13 7.69 3.41 10.71
N ALA A 14 6.57 4.14 10.73
CA ALA A 14 5.75 4.31 11.93
C ALA A 14 4.70 3.19 12.13
N ILE A 15 4.59 2.24 11.20
CA ILE A 15 3.66 1.11 11.32
C ILE A 15 4.19 0.14 12.38
N THR A 16 3.36 -0.18 13.37
CA THR A 16 3.62 -1.29 14.29
C THR A 16 3.18 -2.60 13.62
N PRO A 17 4.10 -3.54 13.34
CA PRO A 17 3.75 -4.80 12.69
C PRO A 17 2.86 -5.66 13.60
N LEU A 18 1.84 -6.27 13.02
CA LEU A 18 0.96 -7.25 13.68
C LEU A 18 1.52 -8.66 13.63
N ASP A 19 2.27 -8.99 12.57
CA ASP A 19 2.86 -10.30 12.34
C ASP A 19 4.22 -10.21 11.61
N PRO A 20 4.97 -11.34 11.50
CA PRO A 20 6.28 -11.33 10.83
C PRO A 20 6.22 -11.00 9.33
N LEU A 21 5.10 -11.29 8.66
CA LEU A 21 4.95 -11.00 7.24
C LEU A 21 4.81 -9.49 7.02
N GLU A 22 4.09 -8.79 7.90
CA GLU A 22 3.99 -7.34 7.87
C GLU A 22 5.33 -6.66 8.17
N GLN A 23 6.11 -7.20 9.12
CA GLN A 23 7.48 -6.73 9.34
C GLN A 23 8.35 -6.86 8.09
N GLU A 24 8.30 -8.01 7.39
CA GLU A 24 9.01 -8.21 6.13
C GLU A 24 8.57 -7.21 5.07
N HIS A 25 7.26 -6.95 4.94
CA HIS A 25 6.74 -5.97 4.00
C HIS A 25 7.20 -4.54 4.31
N ILE A 26 7.27 -4.15 5.59
CA ILE A 26 7.79 -2.85 6.02
C ILE A 26 9.26 -2.73 5.59
N GLU A 27 10.09 -3.72 5.91
CA GLU A 27 11.52 -3.72 5.57
C GLU A 27 11.76 -3.67 4.05
N GLN A 28 11.03 -4.49 3.28
CA GLN A 28 11.11 -4.50 1.82
C GLN A 28 10.67 -3.15 1.22
N THR A 29 9.61 -2.55 1.76
CA THR A 29 9.10 -1.25 1.30
C THR A 29 10.10 -0.12 1.59
N LEU A 30 10.67 -0.08 2.80
CA LEU A 30 11.67 0.92 3.16
C LEU A 30 12.95 0.78 2.31
N SER A 31 13.39 -0.46 2.07
CA SER A 31 14.52 -0.75 1.18
C SER A 31 14.26 -0.25 -0.25
N TRP A 32 13.05 -0.48 -0.78
CA TRP A 32 12.65 0.05 -2.08
C TRP A 32 12.62 1.58 -2.12
N LEU A 33 12.00 2.23 -1.13
CA LEU A 33 11.90 3.70 -1.05
C LEU A 33 13.27 4.37 -0.92
N ALA A 34 14.24 3.71 -0.27
CA ALA A 34 15.62 4.20 -0.22
C ALA A 34 16.31 4.18 -1.59
N GLY A 35 15.86 3.32 -2.51
CA GLY A 35 16.44 3.13 -3.84
C GLY A 35 15.74 3.86 -4.98
N THR A 36 14.61 4.54 -4.74
CA THR A 36 13.86 5.23 -5.81
C THR A 36 13.27 6.56 -5.35
N ASP A 37 13.16 7.49 -6.28
CA ASP A 37 12.38 8.73 -6.13
C ASP A 37 11.10 8.73 -6.98
N ASP A 38 10.91 7.69 -7.79
CA ASP A 38 9.79 7.54 -8.72
C ASP A 38 8.79 6.50 -8.18
N ILE A 39 7.91 6.99 -7.29
CA ILE A 39 6.93 6.16 -6.58
C ILE A 39 5.52 6.27 -7.16
N PHE A 40 5.25 7.22 -8.05
CA PHE A 40 3.92 7.47 -8.59
C PHE A 40 3.74 6.79 -9.94
N ARG A 41 2.58 6.18 -10.16
CA ARG A 41 2.19 5.71 -11.49
C ARG A 41 2.01 6.92 -12.41
N ARG A 42 2.80 6.98 -13.48
CA ARG A 42 2.80 8.06 -14.47
C ARG A 42 1.95 7.72 -15.69
N GLU A 43 2.00 6.47 -16.14
CA GLU A 43 1.29 6.03 -17.36
C GLU A 43 0.59 4.69 -17.15
N PRO A 44 -0.63 4.52 -17.70
CA PRO A 44 -1.22 3.20 -17.89
C PRO A 44 -0.39 2.35 -18.86
N PRO A 45 -0.25 1.02 -18.67
CA PRO A 45 -0.86 0.24 -17.61
C PRO A 45 -0.09 0.30 -16.27
N VAL A 46 1.24 0.41 -16.24
CA VAL A 46 2.06 0.30 -15.00
C VAL A 46 3.47 0.89 -15.15
N THR A 47 3.59 2.18 -15.47
CA THR A 47 4.90 2.86 -15.46
C THR A 47 5.01 3.74 -14.20
N PRO A 48 5.97 3.51 -13.28
CA PRO A 48 6.94 2.41 -13.22
C PRO A 48 6.32 1.05 -12.78
N PRO A 49 7.02 -0.09 -13.03
CA PRO A 49 6.51 -1.44 -12.72
C PRO A 49 6.18 -1.68 -11.25
N GLN A 50 6.91 -1.00 -10.36
CA GLN A 50 6.61 -0.91 -8.94
C GLN A 50 6.29 0.53 -8.59
N HIS A 51 5.11 0.76 -8.05
CA HIS A 51 4.62 2.08 -7.66
C HIS A 51 3.76 1.98 -6.40
N LEU A 52 3.56 3.14 -5.76
CA LEU A 52 2.75 3.31 -4.57
C LEU A 52 1.26 3.13 -4.91
N VAL A 53 0.57 2.30 -4.12
CA VAL A 53 -0.89 2.15 -4.15
C VAL A 53 -1.44 2.31 -2.74
N SER A 54 -2.58 2.99 -2.63
CA SER A 54 -3.30 3.17 -1.36
C SER A 54 -4.62 2.42 -1.42
N TYR A 55 -4.85 1.54 -0.45
CA TYR A 55 -6.12 0.86 -0.25
C TYR A 55 -6.84 1.42 0.97
N VAL A 56 -8.16 1.51 0.87
CA VAL A 56 -9.04 1.87 1.97
C VAL A 56 -9.88 0.64 2.31
N VAL A 57 -9.76 0.15 3.54
CA VAL A 57 -10.60 -0.94 4.04
C VAL A 57 -11.84 -0.32 4.68
N VAL A 58 -13.01 -0.62 4.12
CA VAL A 58 -14.29 -0.21 4.71
C VAL A 58 -14.62 -1.17 5.85
N VAL A 59 -14.75 -0.64 7.07
CA VAL A 59 -15.10 -1.40 8.27
C VAL A 59 -16.45 -0.94 8.83
N GLU A 60 -17.30 -1.89 9.19
CA GLU A 60 -18.48 -1.60 10.03
C GLU A 60 -17.99 -1.45 11.48
N VAL A 61 -18.03 -0.22 12.00
CA VAL A 61 -17.76 -0.01 13.42
C VAL A 61 -19.04 -0.33 14.20
N ARG A 62 -19.12 -1.55 14.72
CA ARG A 62 -20.11 -1.85 15.75
C ARG A 62 -19.69 -1.18 17.04
N ALA A 63 -20.30 -0.06 17.36
CA ALA A 63 -20.25 0.46 18.71
C ALA A 63 -20.90 -0.59 19.63
N CYS A 64 -20.11 -1.13 20.56
CA CYS A 64 -20.70 -1.71 21.76
C CYS A 64 -21.53 -0.59 22.39
N VAL A 65 -22.86 -0.70 22.38
CA VAL A 65 -23.72 0.25 23.10
C VAL A 65 -23.53 -0.08 24.58
N PRO A 66 -22.87 0.78 25.37
CA PRO A 66 -22.81 0.57 26.80
C PRO A 66 -24.22 0.77 27.34
N ARG A 67 -24.78 -0.24 27.99
CA ARG A 67 -25.94 -0.05 28.89
C ARG A 67 -25.43 0.68 30.13
N GLY A 68 -25.19 1.98 30.02
CA GLY A 68 -24.69 2.83 31.10
C GLY A 68 -23.98 4.07 30.56
N GLY A 69 -24.44 5.25 30.96
CA GLY A 69 -23.94 6.54 30.48
C GLY A 69 -22.47 6.75 30.84
N GLY A 70 -21.59 6.58 29.87
CA GLY A 70 -20.18 6.91 29.95
C GLY A 70 -19.67 7.18 28.53
N GLN A 71 -19.15 8.38 28.32
CA GLN A 71 -18.77 8.89 27.00
C GLN A 71 -17.54 8.12 26.47
N GLN A 72 -17.77 7.07 25.67
CA GLN A 72 -16.70 6.30 25.06
C GLN A 72 -16.06 7.12 23.92
N ARG A 73 -14.81 7.54 24.11
CA ARG A 73 -14.03 8.24 23.09
C ARG A 73 -13.75 7.28 21.93
N VAL A 74 -14.41 7.49 20.79
CA VAL A 74 -14.22 6.70 19.57
C VAL A 74 -12.78 6.93 19.08
N ARG A 75 -11.96 5.87 19.11
CA ARG A 75 -10.69 5.84 18.39
C ARG A 75 -10.98 5.38 16.96
N SER A 76 -11.01 6.31 16.02
CA SER A 76 -11.09 6.01 14.59
C SER A 76 -9.85 5.23 14.17
N HIS A 77 -9.99 3.92 13.93
CA HIS A 77 -8.94 3.11 13.34
C HIS A 77 -9.15 3.13 11.82
N THR A 78 -8.63 4.16 11.15
CA THR A 78 -8.48 4.12 9.70
C THR A 78 -7.20 3.34 9.41
N ALA A 79 -7.35 2.07 9.06
CA ALA A 79 -6.24 1.27 8.55
C ALA A 79 -6.04 1.63 7.07
N THR A 80 -5.06 2.48 6.79
CA THR A 80 -4.58 2.72 5.43
C THR A 80 -3.41 1.77 5.18
N ASN A 81 -3.64 0.74 4.39
CA ASN A 81 -2.55 -0.14 3.95
C ASN A 81 -1.83 0.54 2.77
N ILE A 82 -0.57 0.90 2.99
CA ILE A 82 0.35 1.36 1.95
C ILE A 82 1.09 0.13 1.43
N ALA A 83 0.88 -0.20 0.16
CA ALA A 83 1.56 -1.31 -0.49
C ALA A 83 2.32 -0.80 -1.73
N ALA A 84 3.57 -1.26 -1.90
CA ALA A 84 4.29 -1.14 -3.15
C ALA A 84 3.94 -2.36 -4.02
N THR A 85 3.08 -2.17 -5.01
CA THR A 85 2.70 -3.28 -5.90
C THR A 85 3.82 -3.52 -6.91
N ARG A 86 4.45 -4.69 -6.87
CA ARG A 86 5.27 -5.19 -7.98
C ARG A 86 4.39 -6.05 -8.89
N GLN A 87 3.95 -5.52 -10.02
CA GLN A 87 3.13 -6.30 -10.95
C GLN A 87 4.05 -7.13 -11.86
N VAL A 88 4.02 -8.46 -11.73
CA VAL A 88 4.70 -9.37 -12.67
C VAL A 88 3.93 -9.33 -13.98
N VAL A 89 4.49 -8.65 -14.99
CA VAL A 89 3.93 -8.62 -16.34
C VAL A 89 4.28 -9.94 -17.02
N HIS A 90 3.33 -10.87 -17.09
CA HIS A 90 3.49 -12.03 -17.97
C HIS A 90 3.37 -11.55 -19.42
N PRO A 91 4.29 -11.92 -20.33
CA PRO A 91 4.12 -11.61 -21.75
C PRO A 91 2.85 -12.31 -22.25
N VAL A 92 1.92 -11.55 -22.79
CA VAL A 92 0.77 -12.09 -23.53
C VAL A 92 1.31 -12.64 -24.84
N SER A 93 1.60 -13.94 -24.88
CA SER A 93 1.86 -14.67 -26.12
C SER A 93 0.55 -14.79 -26.91
N GLY A 94 0.23 -13.78 -27.71
CA GLY A 94 -0.81 -13.85 -28.74
C GLY A 94 -0.26 -14.52 -30.01
N PRO A 95 -1.06 -15.32 -30.75
CA PRO A 95 -0.59 -15.98 -31.95
C PRO A 95 -0.33 -14.97 -33.08
N MET A 96 0.83 -15.07 -33.71
CA MET A 96 1.18 -14.36 -34.94
C MET A 96 0.16 -14.68 -36.04
N PRO A 97 -0.38 -13.69 -36.78
CA PRO A 97 -1.15 -13.98 -37.97
C PRO A 97 -0.18 -14.50 -39.06
N HIS A 98 -0.45 -15.70 -39.57
CA HIS A 98 0.17 -16.19 -40.80
C HIS A 98 -0.23 -15.26 -41.94
N SER A 99 0.74 -14.53 -42.50
CA SER A 99 0.59 -13.92 -43.82
C SER A 99 0.48 -15.01 -44.88
N ALA A 100 -0.47 -14.78 -45.79
CA ALA A 100 -0.86 -15.62 -46.92
C ALA A 100 0.25 -15.88 -47.94
#